data_AF-A0A2G4FGD2-F1
#
_entry.id   AF-A0A2G4FGD2-F1
#
_cell.length_a   1.000
_cell.length_b   1.000
_cell.length_c   1.000
_cell.angle_alpha   90.00
_cell.angle_beta   90.00
_cell.angle_gamma   90.00
#
_symmetry.space_group_name_H-M   'P 1'
#
loop_
_entity.id
_entity.type
_entity.pdbx_description
1 polymer ?
#
loop_
_entity_poly.entity_id
_entity_poly.type
_entity_poly.pdbx_seq_one_letter_code
_entity_poly.pdbx_strand_id
1 'polypeptide(L)'
;MRCPLTTRSPCGYQGAERRPDIADDPHLSQVEFQIAARKSKLPAMAGPDRAAEWRKASVRAKVEHPLLIVKRDFGFTKTRYRGMAKNVNHLNVLFASAN
;
A
#
# COMPACT_ATOMS: atom_id res chain seq x y z
N MET A 1 -15.56 23.22 5.60
CA MET A 1 -14.20 22.94 5.09
C MET A 1 -14.16 21.48 4.65
N ARG A 2 -14.20 21.18 3.34
CA ARG A 2 -14.04 19.79 2.86
C ARG A 2 -12.54 19.48 2.89
N CYS A 3 -12.14 18.49 3.67
CA CYS A 3 -10.77 17.98 3.63
C CYS A 3 -10.44 17.55 2.19
N PRO A 4 -9.29 17.93 1.62
CA PRO A 4 -8.86 17.38 0.34
C PRO A 4 -8.75 15.85 0.49
N LEU A 5 -9.24 15.12 -0.51
CA LEU A 5 -9.09 13.67 -0.54
C LEU A 5 -7.61 13.37 -0.75
N THR A 6 -6.91 12.89 0.27
CA THR A 6 -5.49 12.51 0.18
C THR A 6 -5.35 11.02 -0.13
N THR A 7 -4.63 10.66 -1.19
CA THR A 7 -4.37 9.26 -1.54
C THR A 7 -2.89 8.94 -1.34
N ARG A 8 -2.57 7.96 -0.50
CA ARG A 8 -1.20 7.48 -0.28
C ARG A 8 -0.88 6.31 -1.17
N SER A 9 0.28 6.35 -1.83
CA SER A 9 0.64 5.34 -2.83
C SER A 9 2.13 4.99 -2.79
N PRO A 10 2.54 3.74 -3.10
CA PRO A 10 3.95 3.39 -3.21
C PRO A 10 4.64 4.12 -4.38
N CYS A 11 5.98 4.12 -4.37
CA CYS A 11 6.80 4.89 -5.31
C CYS A 11 6.57 4.62 -6.81
N GLY A 12 5.85 3.55 -7.17
CA GLY A 12 5.52 3.22 -8.56
C GLY A 12 4.49 4.17 -9.20
N TYR A 13 3.79 4.96 -8.39
CA TYR A 13 2.78 5.92 -8.86
C TYR A 13 3.31 7.36 -8.91
N GLN A 14 4.63 7.54 -8.96
CA GLN A 14 5.24 8.86 -9.14
C GLN A 14 4.76 9.48 -10.47
N GLY A 15 4.24 10.71 -10.40
CA GLY A 15 3.66 11.38 -11.56
C GLY A 15 2.26 10.90 -11.94
N ALA A 16 1.55 10.19 -11.05
CA ALA A 16 0.14 9.83 -11.28
C ALA A 16 -0.73 11.05 -11.58
N GLU A 17 -0.46 12.18 -10.92
CA GLU A 17 -1.08 13.49 -11.17
C GLU A 17 -0.98 14.00 -12.62
N ARG A 18 0.00 13.52 -13.41
CA ARG A 18 0.26 13.97 -14.78
C ARG A 18 -0.42 13.13 -15.85
N ARG A 19 -1.13 12.06 -15.46
CA ARG A 19 -1.85 11.21 -16.43
C ARG A 19 -3.06 11.97 -16.97
N PRO A 20 -3.34 11.89 -18.29
CA PRO A 20 -4.50 12.58 -18.88
C PRO A 20 -5.81 12.13 -18.21
N ASP A 21 -5.95 10.82 -17.96
CA ASP A 21 -7.10 10.23 -17.26
C ASP A 21 -7.37 10.82 -15.86
N ILE A 22 -6.35 11.40 -15.21
CA ILE A 22 -6.43 11.97 -13.85
C ILE A 22 -6.52 13.50 -13.90
N ALA A 23 -5.83 14.11 -14.87
CA ALA A 23 -5.82 15.56 -15.07
C ALA A 23 -7.16 16.06 -15.65
N ASP A 24 -7.80 15.27 -16.50
CA ASP A 24 -9.04 15.64 -17.20
C ASP A 24 -10.30 15.43 -16.33
N ASP A 25 -10.21 14.62 -15.26
CA ASP A 25 -11.33 14.36 -14.35
C ASP A 25 -11.40 15.41 -13.22
N PRO A 26 -12.50 16.19 -13.09
CA PRO A 26 -12.67 17.19 -12.04
C PRO A 26 -12.62 16.62 -10.61
N HIS A 27 -12.91 15.33 -10.43
CA HIS A 27 -12.91 14.67 -9.13
C HIS A 27 -11.52 14.16 -8.74
N LEU A 28 -10.73 13.67 -9.70
CA LEU A 28 -9.40 13.11 -9.46
C LEU A 28 -8.31 14.18 -9.44
N SER A 29 -8.50 15.28 -10.17
CA SER A 29 -7.58 16.44 -10.17
C SER A 29 -7.53 17.18 -8.83
N GLN A 30 -8.56 17.04 -7.98
CA GLN A 30 -8.61 17.61 -6.63
C GLN A 30 -7.94 16.72 -5.56
N VAL A 31 -7.47 15.53 -5.94
CA VAL A 31 -6.87 14.56 -5.01
C VAL A 31 -5.39 14.86 -4.82
N GLU A 32 -4.96 14.97 -3.56
CA GLU A 32 -3.54 15.10 -3.25
C GLU A 32 -2.89 13.71 -3.19
N PHE A 33 -1.95 13.45 -4.11
CA PHE A 33 -1.23 12.18 -4.17
C PHE A 33 0.03 12.19 -3.30
N GLN A 34 -0.07 11.61 -2.11
CA GLN A 34 1.06 11.42 -1.20
C GLN A 34 1.85 10.16 -1.58
N ILE A 35 2.68 10.26 -2.60
CA ILE A 35 3.47 9.14 -3.12
C ILE A 35 4.76 8.96 -2.31
N ALA A 36 5.13 7.71 -2.02
CA ALA A 36 6.38 7.39 -1.34
C ALA A 36 7.61 7.70 -2.22
N ALA A 37 8.68 8.16 -1.59
CA ALA A 37 9.95 8.43 -2.24
C ALA A 37 10.67 7.13 -2.66
N ARG A 38 11.53 7.23 -3.69
CA ARG A 38 12.44 6.13 -4.05
C ARG A 38 13.52 5.99 -2.98
N LYS A 39 13.96 4.76 -2.69
CA LYS A 39 15.05 4.48 -1.74
C LYS A 39 16.33 5.28 -2.06
N SER A 40 16.64 5.46 -3.34
CA SER A 40 17.81 6.22 -3.79
C SER A 40 17.80 7.70 -3.41
N LYS A 41 16.60 8.30 -3.22
CA LYS A 41 16.45 9.72 -2.85
C LYS A 41 16.38 9.96 -1.35
N LEU A 42 16.11 8.92 -0.55
CA LEU A 42 16.05 9.00 0.92
C LEU A 42 17.31 9.56 1.60
N PRO A 43 18.56 9.24 1.19
CA PRO A 43 19.74 9.77 1.87
C PRO A 43 19.95 11.27 1.65
N ALA A 44 19.38 11.84 0.58
CA ALA A 44 19.48 13.26 0.25
C ALA A 44 18.34 14.11 0.85
N MET A 45 17.38 13.49 1.54
CA MET A 45 16.22 14.18 2.13
C MET A 45 16.52 14.77 3.50
N ALA A 46 15.87 15.89 3.81
CA ALA A 46 15.91 16.50 5.13
C ALA A 46 15.31 15.56 6.19
N GLY A 47 15.74 15.73 7.44
CA GLY A 47 15.27 14.95 8.59
C GLY A 47 13.74 14.77 8.70
N PRO A 48 12.91 15.83 8.60
CA PRO A 48 11.46 15.70 8.72
C PRO A 48 10.82 14.92 7.57
N ASP A 49 11.28 15.13 6.33
CA ASP A 49 10.77 14.41 5.15
C ASP A 49 11.13 12.93 5.22
N ARG A 50 12.35 12.63 5.70
CA ARG A 50 12.78 11.26 5.95
C ARG A 50 11.92 10.59 7.01
N ALA A 51 11.55 11.28 8.09
CA ALA A 51 10.67 10.72 9.12
C ALA A 51 9.28 10.37 8.57
N ALA A 52 8.73 11.20 7.68
CA ALA A 52 7.46 10.91 7.00
C ALA A 52 7.55 9.65 6.12
N GLU A 53 8.60 9.51 5.33
CA GLU A 53 8.85 8.30 4.52
C GLU A 53 9.08 7.05 5.37
N TRP A 54 9.78 7.19 6.50
CA TRP A 54 9.96 6.11 7.47
C TRP A 54 8.62 5.64 8.06
N ARG A 55 7.72 6.57 8.38
CA ARG A 55 6.38 6.22 8.88
C ARG A 55 5.57 5.47 7.83
N LYS A 56 5.62 5.91 6.55
CA LYS A 56 4.99 5.18 5.43
C LYS A 56 5.57 3.76 5.32
N ALA A 57 6.90 3.60 5.39
CA ALA A 57 7.56 2.30 5.32
C ALA A 57 7.22 1.39 6.53
N SER A 58 7.15 1.94 7.74
CA SER A 58 6.79 1.19 8.95
C SER A 58 5.37 0.62 8.87
N VAL A 59 4.40 1.42 8.41
CA VAL A 59 3.02 0.95 8.20
C VAL A 59 2.99 -0.18 7.17
N ARG A 60 3.76 -0.05 6.08
CA ARG A 60 3.86 -1.12 5.06
C ARG A 60 4.44 -2.40 5.63
N ALA A 61 5.53 -2.32 6.40
CA ALA A 61 6.17 -3.48 6.99
C ALA A 61 5.20 -4.28 7.89
N LYS A 62 4.35 -3.59 8.66
CA LYS A 62 3.32 -4.24 9.50
C LYS A 62 2.29 -5.05 8.71
N VAL A 63 1.96 -4.63 7.49
CA VAL A 63 0.99 -5.32 6.63
C VAL A 63 1.68 -6.39 5.78
N GLU A 64 2.86 -6.10 5.27
CA GLU A 64 3.65 -7.02 4.43
C GLU A 64 4.15 -8.23 5.23
N HIS A 65 4.41 -8.07 6.54
CA HIS A 65 4.89 -9.14 7.41
C HIS A 65 3.93 -10.34 7.55
N PRO A 66 2.66 -10.18 7.98
CA PRO A 66 1.73 -11.30 8.06
C PRO A 66 1.45 -11.90 6.68
N LEU A 67 1.38 -11.08 5.62
CA LEU A 67 1.24 -11.57 4.25
C LEU A 67 2.40 -12.46 3.81
N LEU A 68 3.63 -12.14 4.24
CA LEU A 68 4.81 -12.94 3.96
C LEU A 68 4.73 -14.30 4.67
N ILE A 69 4.35 -14.32 5.95
CA ILE A 69 4.18 -15.56 6.73
C ILE A 69 3.11 -16.46 6.09
N VAL A 70 1.93 -15.88 5.77
CA VAL A 70 0.82 -16.59 5.13
C VAL A 70 1.23 -17.22 3.79
N LYS A 71 2.01 -16.51 2.98
CA LYS A 71 2.42 -16.99 1.66
C LYS A 71 3.62 -17.94 1.71
N ARG A 72 4.60 -17.65 2.55
CA ARG A 72 5.87 -18.40 2.60
C ARG A 72 5.79 -19.62 3.49
N ASP A 73 5.37 -19.43 4.74
CA ASP A 73 5.45 -20.48 5.76
C ASP A 73 4.20 -21.38 5.71
N PHE A 74 3.02 -20.80 5.54
CA PHE A 74 1.77 -21.57 5.35
C PHE A 74 1.52 -22.02 3.89
N GLY A 75 2.33 -21.54 2.94
CA GLY A 75 2.26 -21.97 1.53
C GLY A 75 0.97 -21.57 0.79
N PHE A 76 0.23 -20.57 1.26
CA PHE A 76 -1.01 -20.11 0.63
C PHE A 76 -0.75 -19.25 -0.62
N THR A 77 -0.17 -19.86 -1.66
CA THR A 77 0.25 -19.16 -2.89
C THR A 77 -0.83 -19.15 -3.96
N LYS A 78 -1.75 -20.12 -3.96
CA LYS A 78 -2.84 -20.25 -4.95
C LYS A 78 -4.19 -20.43 -4.25
N THR A 79 -5.15 -19.58 -4.57
CA THR A 79 -6.54 -19.75 -4.14
C THR A 79 -7.25 -20.73 -5.08
N ARG A 80 -8.07 -21.63 -4.52
CA ARG A 80 -8.94 -22.48 -5.35
C ARG A 80 -10.21 -21.70 -5.71
N TYR A 81 -10.60 -21.67 -6.98
CA TYR A 81 -11.78 -20.88 -7.40
C TYR A 81 -13.09 -21.45 -6.85
N ARG A 82 -13.15 -22.76 -6.59
CA ARG A 82 -14.32 -23.44 -6.02
C ARG A 82 -14.32 -23.31 -4.50
N GLY A 83 -15.50 -23.03 -3.92
CA GLY A 83 -15.68 -22.99 -2.48
C GLY A 83 -15.14 -21.72 -1.82
N MET A 84 -15.51 -20.55 -2.34
CA MET A 84 -15.08 -19.23 -1.83
C MET A 84 -15.23 -19.09 -0.32
N ALA A 85 -16.36 -19.55 0.24
CA ALA A 85 -16.60 -19.51 1.70
C ALA A 85 -15.51 -20.25 2.50
N LYS A 86 -15.04 -21.41 2.01
CA LYS A 86 -13.97 -22.18 2.66
C LYS A 86 -12.63 -21.45 2.56
N ASN A 87 -12.33 -20.80 1.44
CA ASN A 87 -11.12 -20.00 1.30
C ASN A 87 -11.10 -18.79 2.23
N VAL A 88 -12.23 -18.11 2.40
CA VAL A 88 -12.35 -16.98 3.33
C VAL A 88 -12.08 -17.45 4.76
N ASN A 89 -12.70 -18.55 5.19
CA ASN A 89 -12.43 -19.12 6.51
C ASN A 89 -10.96 -19.53 6.68
N HIS A 90 -10.35 -20.12 5.66
CA HIS A 90 -8.93 -20.47 5.68
C HIS A 90 -8.04 -19.24 5.86
N LEU A 91 -8.28 -18.16 5.10
CA LEU A 91 -7.55 -16.90 5.25
C LEU A 91 -7.72 -16.30 6.64
N ASN A 92 -8.92 -16.31 7.20
CA ASN A 92 -9.17 -15.80 8.55
C ASN A 92 -8.34 -16.54 9.60
N VAL A 93 -8.28 -17.88 9.51
CA VAL A 93 -7.46 -18.69 10.42
C VAL A 93 -5.97 -18.40 10.23
N LEU A 94 -5.49 -18.32 8.97
CA LEU A 94 -4.09 -18.04 8.67
C LEU A 94 -3.64 -16.66 9.19
N PHE A 95 -4.45 -15.62 9.02
CA PHE A 95 -4.15 -14.29 9.56
C PHE A 95 -4.23 -14.22 11.09
N ALA A 96 -5.09 -15.02 11.72
CA ALA A 96 -5.13 -15.13 13.17
C ALA A 96 -3.86 -15.79 13.74
N SER A 97 -3.25 -16.72 13.01
CA SER A 97 -2.02 -17.41 13.42
C SER A 97 -0.72 -16.67 13.06
N ALA A 98 -0.76 -15.71 12.13
CA ALA A 98 0.42 -15.01 11.61
C ALA A 98 0.70 -13.65 12.29
N ASN A 99 -0.01 -13.33 13.37
CA ASN A 99 0.09 -12.05 14.10
C ASN A 99 1.05 -12.13 15.28
#